data_AF-A0A924DDS1-F1
#
_entry.id   AF-A0A924DDS1-F1
#
_cell.length_a   1.000
_cell.length_b   1.000
_cell.length_c   1.000
_cell.angle_alpha   90.00
_cell.angle_beta   90.00
_cell.angle_gamma   90.00
#
_symmetry.space_group_name_H-M   'P 1'
#
loop_
_entity.id
_entity.type
_entity.pdbx_description
1 polymer ?
#
loop_
_entity_poly.entity_id
_entity_poly.type
_entity_poly.pdbx_seq_one_letter_code
_entity_poly.pdbx_strand_id
1 'polypeptide(L)'
;MKKVSNNALPITPDDPTPAPYLTDILRPDLDLIFVGAAASLHSARAHHWYAGPSNRFYLLLYQSGLTPYRLEPEEDETLPQYGIGLTCLHKYSASSANHLLPSPTEE
;
A
#
# COMPACT_ATOMS: atom_id res chain seq x y z
N MET A 1 -25.95 -13.91 -18.94
CA MET A 1 -24.72 -13.23 -18.50
C MET A 1 -25.11 -11.85 -17.99
N LYS A 2 -25.21 -11.64 -16.67
CA LYS A 2 -25.59 -10.35 -16.08
C LYS A 2 -24.32 -9.51 -15.89
N LYS A 3 -24.26 -8.34 -16.54
CA LYS A 3 -23.23 -7.32 -16.29
C LYS A 3 -23.35 -6.90 -14.83
N VAL A 4 -22.29 -7.10 -14.05
CA VAL A 4 -22.17 -6.51 -12.72
C VAL A 4 -21.95 -5.01 -12.94
N SER A 5 -22.97 -4.22 -12.57
CA SER A 5 -22.91 -2.76 -12.60
C SER A 5 -21.93 -2.30 -11.51
N ASN A 6 -20.73 -1.89 -11.91
CA ASN A 6 -19.81 -1.17 -11.03
C ASN A 6 -20.34 0.26 -10.83
N ASN A 7 -21.34 0.41 -9.96
CA ASN A 7 -21.69 1.70 -9.39
C ASN A 7 -20.66 2.02 -8.29
N ALA A 8 -19.50 2.55 -8.69
CA ALA A 8 -18.70 3.32 -7.75
C ALA A 8 -19.41 4.66 -7.56
N LEU A 9 -19.94 4.90 -6.36
CA LEU A 9 -20.56 6.17 -6.01
C LEU A 9 -19.51 7.31 -6.09
N PRO A 10 -19.89 8.52 -6.53
CA PRO A 10 -19.01 9.67 -6.51
C PRO A 10 -18.74 10.05 -5.04
N ILE A 11 -17.49 9.94 -4.62
CA ILE A 11 -17.03 10.42 -3.32
C ILE A 11 -17.11 11.96 -3.31
N THR A 12 -18.02 12.51 -2.49
CA THR A 12 -18.12 13.96 -2.25
C THR A 12 -17.24 14.37 -1.06
N PRO A 13 -16.73 15.62 -0.99
CA PRO A 13 -15.81 16.07 0.07
C PRO A 13 -16.36 16.00 1.50
N ASP A 14 -17.69 15.83 1.67
CA ASP A 14 -18.41 15.82 2.95
C ASP A 14 -18.81 14.40 3.45
N ASP A 15 -18.32 13.32 2.84
CA ASP A 15 -18.54 11.96 3.37
C ASP A 15 -17.52 11.67 4.49
N PRO A 16 -17.94 11.47 5.76
CA PRO A 16 -17.02 11.22 6.88
C PRO A 16 -16.43 9.81 6.86
N THR A 17 -16.71 9.01 5.83
CA THR A 17 -16.04 7.74 5.63
C THR A 17 -14.62 8.04 5.11
N PRO A 18 -13.56 7.96 5.94
CA PRO A 18 -12.22 8.25 5.46
C PRO A 18 -11.94 7.32 4.27
N ALA A 19 -11.43 7.90 3.18
CA ALA A 19 -10.93 7.12 2.05
C ALA A 19 -10.10 5.97 2.61
N PRO A 20 -10.29 4.72 2.14
CA PRO A 20 -9.66 3.57 2.77
C PRO A 20 -8.15 3.83 2.81
N TYR A 21 -7.60 3.80 4.02
CA TYR A 21 -6.19 4.06 4.30
C TYR A 21 -5.57 2.82 4.93
N LEU A 22 -4.26 2.69 4.77
CA LEU A 22 -3.50 1.59 5.37
C LEU A 22 -2.85 2.09 6.65
N THR A 23 -2.88 1.24 7.67
CA THR A 23 -2.15 1.45 8.92
C THR A 23 -0.67 1.23 8.67
N ASP A 24 0.15 2.08 9.28
CA ASP A 24 1.59 1.93 9.25
C ASP A 24 2.04 0.68 10.00
N ILE A 25 2.98 -0.04 9.41
CA ILE A 25 3.63 -1.19 10.03
C ILE A 25 5.03 -0.73 10.44
N LEU A 26 5.11 -0.14 11.63
CA LEU A 26 6.35 0.40 12.19
C LEU A 26 6.55 -0.15 13.61
N ARG A 27 7.78 -0.54 13.91
CA ARG A 27 8.23 -0.97 15.24
C ARG A 27 9.61 -0.35 15.54
N PRO A 28 10.01 -0.28 16.81
CA PRO A 28 11.41 0.01 17.15
C PRO A 28 12.35 -1.02 16.50
N ASP A 29 13.61 -0.61 16.32
CA ASP A 29 14.71 -1.49 15.90
C ASP A 29 14.53 -2.19 14.54
N LEU A 30 13.86 -1.51 13.60
CA LEU A 30 13.78 -1.96 12.20
C LEU A 30 15.09 -1.65 11.46
N ASP A 31 15.52 -2.58 10.61
CA ASP A 31 16.68 -2.44 9.73
C ASP A 31 16.34 -1.70 8.43
N LEU A 32 15.08 -1.82 7.97
CA LEU A 32 14.62 -1.29 6.69
C LEU A 32 13.17 -0.80 6.76
N ILE A 33 12.89 0.35 6.15
CA ILE A 33 11.53 0.87 5.99
C ILE A 33 11.25 1.12 4.50
N PHE A 34 10.22 0.49 3.96
CA PHE A 34 9.70 0.82 2.63
C PHE A 34 8.67 1.94 2.74
N VAL A 35 8.98 3.06 2.07
CA VAL A 35 8.11 4.24 2.02
C VAL A 35 7.47 4.34 0.64
N GLY A 36 6.17 4.05 0.56
CA GLY A 36 5.39 4.25 -0.66
C GLY A 36 4.92 5.70 -0.85
N ALA A 37 4.54 6.08 -2.08
CA ALA A 37 3.97 7.39 -2.35
C ALA A 37 2.55 7.55 -1.75
N ALA A 38 1.67 6.60 -2.03
CA ALA A 38 0.31 6.52 -1.52
C ALA A 38 -0.17 5.06 -1.54
N ALA A 39 -1.15 4.72 -0.70
CA ALA A 39 -1.78 3.40 -0.77
C ALA A 39 -2.55 3.28 -2.10
N SER A 40 -2.48 2.10 -2.75
CA SER A 40 -3.35 1.83 -3.89
C SER A 40 -4.77 1.56 -3.39
N LEU A 41 -5.79 1.88 -4.18
CA LEU A 41 -7.19 1.59 -3.81
C LEU A 41 -7.43 0.09 -3.58
N HIS A 42 -6.70 -0.78 -4.31
CA HIS A 42 -6.79 -2.21 -4.12
C HIS A 42 -6.24 -2.63 -2.75
N SER A 43 -5.02 -2.21 -2.44
CA SER A 43 -4.38 -2.46 -1.15
C SER A 43 -5.21 -1.92 0.02
N ALA A 44 -5.73 -0.70 -0.13
CA ALA A 44 -6.56 -0.08 0.88
C ALA A 44 -7.88 -0.82 1.14
N ARG A 45 -8.52 -1.36 0.09
CA ARG A 45 -9.73 -2.19 0.22
C ARG A 45 -9.44 -3.57 0.81
N ALA A 46 -8.27 -4.13 0.51
CA ALA A 46 -7.82 -5.40 1.05
C ALA A 46 -7.32 -5.26 2.50
N HIS A 47 -7.08 -4.04 2.99
CA HIS A 47 -6.38 -3.76 4.25
C HIS A 47 -4.96 -4.37 4.32
N HIS A 48 -4.34 -4.61 3.16
CA HIS A 48 -3.01 -5.20 3.04
C HIS A 48 -2.13 -4.39 2.11
N TRP A 49 -0.90 -4.15 2.52
CA TRP A 49 0.09 -3.43 1.74
C TRP A 49 0.41 -4.17 0.44
N TYR A 50 0.63 -3.40 -0.64
CA TYR A 50 1.05 -3.92 -1.95
C TYR A 50 0.21 -5.09 -2.52
N ALA A 51 -1.03 -5.31 -2.06
CA ALA A 51 -1.90 -6.41 -2.49
C ALA A 51 -2.37 -6.37 -3.97
N GLY A 52 -1.99 -5.36 -4.75
CA GLY A 52 -2.42 -5.24 -6.14
C GLY A 52 -1.93 -6.41 -7.00
N PRO A 53 -2.74 -6.95 -7.94
CA PRO A 53 -2.40 -8.15 -8.70
C PRO A 53 -1.18 -8.00 -9.61
N SER A 54 -0.84 -6.77 -10.01
CA SER A 54 0.35 -6.46 -10.79
C SER A 54 1.55 -6.04 -9.93
N ASN A 55 1.36 -5.91 -8.61
CA ASN A 55 2.42 -5.50 -7.71
C ASN A 55 3.36 -6.69 -7.45
N ARG A 56 4.68 -6.44 -7.58
CA ARG A 56 5.71 -7.47 -7.43
C ARG A 56 6.47 -7.37 -6.11
N PHE A 57 6.02 -6.53 -5.17
CA PHE A 57 6.72 -6.25 -3.92
C PHE A 57 7.16 -7.52 -3.19
N TYR A 58 6.23 -8.41 -2.83
CA TYR A 58 6.54 -9.63 -2.07
C TYR A 58 7.37 -10.64 -2.86
N LEU A 59 7.18 -10.72 -4.18
CA LEU A 59 8.02 -11.55 -5.05
C LEU A 59 9.47 -11.05 -5.01
N LEU A 60 9.68 -9.74 -5.17
CA LEU A 60 11.01 -9.13 -5.17
C LEU A 60 11.66 -9.18 -3.80
N LEU A 61 10.87 -9.01 -2.72
CA LEU A 61 11.34 -9.11 -1.34
C LEU A 61 11.92 -10.49 -1.02
N TYR A 62 11.26 -11.55 -1.51
CA TYR A 62 11.78 -12.90 -1.41
C TYR A 62 13.00 -13.12 -2.30
N GLN A 63 12.95 -12.69 -3.57
CA GLN A 63 14.06 -12.88 -4.51
C GLN A 63 15.33 -12.12 -4.10
N SER A 64 15.22 -11.01 -3.37
CA SER A 64 16.36 -10.30 -2.81
C SER A 64 16.95 -10.97 -1.57
N GLY A 65 16.29 -12.00 -1.02
CA GLY A 65 16.69 -12.67 0.21
C GLY A 65 16.37 -11.90 1.49
N LEU A 66 15.51 -10.88 1.41
CA LEU A 66 15.08 -10.12 2.60
C LEU A 66 14.07 -10.89 3.44
N THR A 67 13.34 -11.82 2.83
CA THR A 67 12.48 -12.79 3.53
C THR A 67 12.85 -14.22 3.13
N PRO A 68 12.70 -15.20 4.03
CA PRO A 68 13.07 -16.59 3.75
C PRO A 68 12.14 -17.31 2.77
N TYR A 69 10.94 -16.78 2.56
CA TYR A 69 9.97 -17.23 1.57
C TYR A 69 9.18 -16.04 1.03
N ARG A 70 8.38 -16.29 -0.01
CA ARG A 70 7.45 -15.29 -0.55
C ARG A 70 6.23 -15.21 0.36
N LEU A 71 6.13 -14.11 1.10
CA LEU A 71 4.93 -13.73 1.84
C LEU A 71 3.79 -13.39 0.87
N GLU A 72 2.56 -13.68 1.28
CA GLU A 72 1.37 -13.12 0.66
C GLU A 72 1.01 -11.76 1.31
N PRO A 73 0.23 -10.89 0.63
CA PRO A 73 -0.15 -9.59 1.19
C PRO A 73 -0.79 -9.68 2.59
N GLU A 74 -1.54 -10.74 2.85
CA GLU A 74 -2.20 -11.01 4.14
C GLU A 74 -1.22 -11.25 5.30
N GLU A 75 0.06 -11.48 5.01
CA GLU A 75 1.12 -11.70 5.98
C GLU A 75 1.95 -10.43 6.26
N ASP A 76 1.56 -9.27 5.75
CA ASP A 76 2.33 -8.02 5.84
C ASP A 76 2.64 -7.58 7.28
N GLU A 77 1.74 -7.85 8.23
CA GLU A 77 1.96 -7.60 9.66
C GLU A 77 3.12 -8.40 10.27
N THR A 78 3.61 -9.44 9.59
CA THR A 78 4.76 -10.25 10.04
C THR A 78 6.10 -9.63 9.66
N LEU A 79 6.13 -8.67 8.72
CA LEU A 79 7.37 -8.05 8.24
C LEU A 79 8.31 -7.50 9.32
N PRO A 80 7.82 -6.92 10.43
CA PRO A 80 8.69 -6.48 11.51
C PRO A 80 9.53 -7.59 12.15
N GLN A 81 9.12 -8.86 12.04
CA GLN A 81 9.93 -10.01 12.50
C GLN A 81 11.22 -10.18 11.68
N TYR A 82 11.25 -9.63 10.47
CA TYR A 82 12.39 -9.61 9.57
C TYR A 82 13.10 -8.23 9.56
N GLY A 83 12.80 -7.36 10.52
CA GLY A 83 13.38 -6.01 10.58
C GLY A 83 12.82 -5.03 9.53
N ILE A 84 11.67 -5.34 8.91
CA ILE A 84 11.11 -4.55 7.80
C ILE A 84 9.82 -3.84 8.23
N GLY A 85 9.75 -2.54 7.96
CA GLY A 85 8.55 -1.72 8.15
C GLY A 85 7.95 -1.19 6.85
N LEU A 86 6.66 -0.86 6.89
CA LEU A 86 5.91 -0.31 5.75
C LEU A 86 5.18 0.97 6.14
N THR A 87 5.28 1.98 5.29
CA THR A 87 4.58 3.25 5.45
C THR A 87 4.39 3.94 4.10
N CYS A 88 3.61 5.02 4.06
CA CYS A 88 3.45 5.87 2.88
C CYS A 88 3.46 7.35 3.23
N LEU A 89 3.83 8.19 2.24
CA LEU A 89 3.81 9.64 2.38
C LEU A 89 2.38 10.18 2.49
N HIS A 90 1.46 9.71 1.66
CA HIS A 90 0.06 10.15 1.66
C HIS A 90 -0.84 9.18 2.43
N LYS A 91 -1.12 9.52 3.70
CA LYS A 91 -1.92 8.69 4.62
C LYS A 91 -3.40 8.64 4.31
N TYR A 92 -3.98 9.75 3.89
CA TYR A 92 -5.45 9.91 3.89
C TYR A 92 -6.06 9.90 2.48
N SER A 93 -5.34 9.37 1.50
CA SER A 93 -5.85 9.28 0.12
C SER A 93 -5.24 8.09 -0.62
N ALA A 94 -6.07 7.11 -0.96
CA ALA A 94 -5.69 6.05 -1.86
C ALA A 94 -5.83 6.51 -3.32
N SER A 95 -4.75 6.46 -4.10
CA SER A 95 -4.73 6.93 -5.50
C SER A 95 -3.72 6.13 -6.33
N SER A 96 -3.84 6.16 -7.66
CA SER A 96 -2.75 5.76 -8.55
C SER A 96 -1.63 6.81 -8.47
N ALA A 97 -0.76 6.61 -7.48
CA ALA A 97 0.44 7.32 -7.00
C ALA A 97 0.97 8.58 -7.72
N ASN A 98 1.01 8.65 -9.06
CA ASN A 98 1.81 9.67 -9.74
C ASN A 98 1.28 11.10 -9.61
N HIS A 99 -0.04 11.31 -9.52
CA HIS A 99 -0.58 12.67 -9.44
C HIS A 99 -0.42 13.30 -8.04
N LEU A 100 -0.09 12.51 -7.02
CA LEU A 100 0.04 13.02 -5.65
C LEU A 100 1.46 13.49 -5.31
N LEU A 101 2.44 13.16 -6.16
CA LEU A 101 3.81 13.63 -5.95
C LEU A 101 3.96 15.04 -6.52
N PRO A 102 4.69 15.95 -5.83
CA PRO A 102 5.03 17.23 -6.43
C PRO A 102 5.82 16.98 -7.73
N SER A 103 5.58 17.83 -8.74
CA SER A 103 6.42 17.83 -9.93
C SER A 103 7.89 17.95 -9.51
N PRO A 104 8.82 17.22 -10.13
CA PRO A 104 10.23 17.38 -9.83
C PRO A 104 10.60 18.84 -10.02
N THR A 105 11.21 19.45 -9.01
CA THR A 105 11.78 20.79 -9.12
C THR A 105 12.93 20.72 -10.13
N GLU A 106 12.89 21.54 -11.19
CA GLU A 106 14.08 21.75 -12.00
C GLU A 106 15.11 22.50 -11.14
N GLU A 107 16.28 21.91 -10.94
CA GLU A 107 17.45 22.61 -10.35
C GLU A 107 18.04 23.63 -11.34
#